data_AF-Q9ND43-F1
#
_entry.id   AF-Q9ND43-F1
#
_cell.length_a   1.000
_cell.length_b   1.000
_cell.length_c   1.000
_cell.angle_alpha   90.00
_cell.angle_beta   90.00
_cell.angle_gamma   90.00
#
_symmetry.space_group_name_H-M   'P 1'
#
loop_
_entity.id
_entity.type
_entity.pdbx_description
1 polymer ?
#
loop_
_entity_poly.entity_id
_entity_poly.type
_entity_poly.pdbx_seq_one_letter_code
_entity_poly.pdbx_strand_id
1 'polypeptide(L)' 'PYRRLHVCVRNLENINRYDKINNDTLLADVCLAALHEGAAISADHGKHQLTNEGSQLCTMLARSFADIG' A
#
# COMPACT_ATOMS: atom_id res chain seq x y z
N PRO A 1 6.90 -9.44 -8.10
CA PRO A 1 7.92 -8.50 -7.54
C PRO A 1 8.03 -8.68 -6.02
N TYR A 2 9.23 -8.59 -5.43
CA TYR A 2 9.41 -8.81 -3.98
C TYR A 2 8.48 -7.91 -3.13
N ARG A 3 8.30 -6.65 -3.54
CA ARG A 3 7.38 -5.71 -2.88
C ARG A 3 5.91 -6.17 -2.86
N ARG A 4 5.41 -6.73 -3.96
CA ARG A 4 4.02 -7.23 -4.07
C ARG A 4 3.74 -8.40 -3.12
N LEU A 5 4.77 -9.13 -2.70
CA LEU A 5 4.61 -10.23 -1.74
C LEU A 5 4.37 -9.70 -0.31
N HIS A 6 4.65 -8.41 -0.06
CA HIS A 6 4.63 -7.81 1.27
C HIS A 6 3.82 -6.49 1.30
N VAL A 7 2.78 -6.39 0.48
CA VAL A 7 1.88 -5.21 0.49
C VAL A 7 1.16 -5.14 1.84
N CYS A 8 0.98 -3.92 2.36
CA CYS A 8 0.34 -3.65 3.65
C CYS A 8 -1.20 -3.83 3.62
N VAL A 9 -1.70 -4.99 3.18
CA VAL A 9 -3.14 -5.32 3.04
C VAL A 9 -3.68 -6.21 4.17
N ARG A 10 -2.91 -6.41 5.24
CA ARG A 10 -3.29 -7.33 6.32
C ARG A 10 -4.62 -6.94 6.99
N ASN A 11 -4.98 -5.66 7.02
CA ASN A 11 -6.29 -5.22 7.49
C ASN A 11 -7.42 -5.71 6.58
N LEU A 12 -7.21 -5.69 5.25
CA LEU A 12 -8.15 -6.21 4.25
C LEU A 12 -8.31 -7.74 4.34
N GLU A 13 -7.22 -8.48 4.58
CA GLU A 13 -7.26 -9.93 4.77
C GLU A 13 -8.05 -10.36 6.02
N ASN A 14 -8.14 -9.48 7.02
CA ASN A 14 -8.85 -9.71 8.28
C ASN A 14 -10.30 -9.19 8.28
N ILE A 15 -10.79 -8.69 7.14
CA ILE A 15 -12.21 -8.39 6.93
C ILE A 15 -12.97 -9.72 6.80
N ASN A 16 -13.09 -10.46 7.90
CA ASN A 16 -13.84 -11.72 7.98
C ASN A 16 -15.19 -11.52 8.69
N ARG A 17 -15.82 -10.36 8.48
CA ARG A 17 -17.07 -10.00 9.14
C ARG A 17 -18.08 -9.51 8.13
N TYR A 18 -18.93 -10.43 7.66
CA TYR A 18 -20.07 -10.15 6.77
C TYR A 18 -20.98 -9.01 7.30
N ASP A 19 -20.99 -8.76 8.61
CA ASP A 19 -21.68 -7.65 9.29
C ASP A 19 -20.95 -6.30 9.23
N LYS A 20 -19.67 -6.29 8.85
CA LYS A 20 -18.81 -5.10 8.79
C LYS A 20 -18.40 -4.70 7.38
N ILE A 21 -18.93 -5.33 6.33
CA ILE A 21 -18.65 -4.95 4.95
C ILE A 21 -19.85 -4.18 4.41
N ASN A 22 -19.76 -2.86 4.43
CA ASN A 22 -20.54 -1.96 3.60
C ASN A 22 -19.57 -1.03 2.84
N ASN A 23 -20.06 -0.20 1.93
CA ASN A 23 -19.20 0.64 1.11
C ASN A 23 -18.31 1.58 1.95
N ASP A 24 -18.81 2.08 3.08
CA ASP A 24 -18.08 3.04 3.92
C ASP A 24 -16.96 2.36 4.72
N THR A 25 -17.22 1.17 5.27
CA THR A 25 -16.21 0.40 6.01
C THR A 25 -15.14 -0.17 5.08
N LEU A 26 -15.54 -0.66 3.91
CA LEU A 26 -14.61 -1.15 2.90
C LEU A 26 -13.69 -0.02 2.40
N LEU A 27 -14.25 1.17 2.13
CA LEU A 27 -13.45 2.31 1.71
C LEU A 27 -12.46 2.73 2.80
N ALA A 28 -12.88 2.75 4.06
CA ALA A 28 -12.00 3.06 5.18
C ALA A 28 -10.83 2.06 5.29
N ASP A 29 -11.10 0.77 5.12
CA ASP A 29 -10.06 -0.26 5.16
C ASP A 29 -9.09 -0.18 3.96
N VAL A 30 -9.60 0.12 2.76
CA VAL A 30 -8.75 0.34 1.57
C VAL A 30 -7.87 1.57 1.75
N CYS A 31 -8.41 2.67 2.27
CA CYS A 31 -7.64 3.88 2.57
C CYS A 31 -6.57 3.61 3.64
N LEU A 32 -6.90 2.82 4.66
CA LEU A 32 -5.95 2.45 5.71
C LEU A 32 -4.79 1.62 5.15
N ALA A 33 -5.07 0.64 4.29
CA ALA A 33 -4.05 -0.16 3.60
C ALA A 33 -3.14 0.73 2.73
N ALA A 34 -3.72 1.63 1.94
CA ALA A 34 -2.98 2.56 1.09
C ALA A 34 -2.08 3.52 1.89
N LEU A 35 -2.56 3.99 3.05
CA LEU A 35 -1.78 4.84 3.95
C LEU A 35 -0.55 4.10 4.48
N HIS A 36 -0.73 2.87 4.96
CA HIS A 36 0.38 2.06 5.48
C HIS A 36 1.39 1.70 4.40
N GLU A 37 0.91 1.31 3.22
CA GLU A 37 1.77 0.98 2.08
C GLU A 37 2.57 2.20 1.60
N GLY A 38 1.93 3.37 1.52
CA GLY A 38 2.58 4.63 1.17
C GLY A 38 3.65 5.03 2.19
N ALA A 39 3.39 4.85 3.48
CA ALA A 39 4.35 5.13 4.55
C ALA A 39 5.55 4.18 4.50
N ALA A 40 5.32 2.87 4.28
CA ALA A 40 6.38 1.88 4.15
C ALA A 40 7.31 2.18 2.95
N ILE A 41 6.72 2.45 1.78
CA ILE A 41 7.47 2.82 0.57
C ILE A 41 8.27 4.12 0.80
N SER A 42 7.66 5.12 1.44
CA SER A 42 8.32 6.42 1.69
C SER A 42 9.47 6.31 2.69
N ALA A 43 9.33 5.48 3.73
CA ALA A 43 10.39 5.22 4.71
C ALA A 43 11.60 4.51 4.08
N ASP A 44 11.37 3.54 3.20
CA ASP A 44 12.44 2.83 2.50
C ASP A 44 13.02 3.62 1.33
N HIS A 45 12.32 4.62 0.81
CA HIS A 45 12.82 5.48 -0.27
C HIS A 45 14.14 6.17 0.07
N GLY A 46 14.33 6.62 1.32
CA GLY A 46 15.60 7.22 1.77
C GLY A 46 16.80 6.27 1.67
N LYS A 47 16.59 4.95 1.80
CA LYS A 47 17.64 3.94 1.67
C LYS A 47 18.06 3.67 0.23
N HIS A 48 17.24 4.07 -0.75
CA HIS A 48 17.44 3.78 -2.17
C HIS A 48 17.75 5.03 -3.02
N GLN A 49 17.85 6.21 -2.41
CA GLN A 49 18.22 7.47 -3.08
C GLN A 49 19.64 7.49 -3.66
N LEU A 50 20.53 6.58 -3.25
CA LEU A 50 21.94 6.61 -3.61
C LEU A 50 22.25 6.08 -5.03
N THR A 51 21.30 5.46 -5.74
CA THR A 51 21.57 4.77 -7.02
C THR A 51 20.66 5.12 -8.19
N ASN A 52 19.71 6.04 -8.06
CA ASN A 52 18.85 6.41 -9.18
C ASN A 52 18.39 7.88 -9.14
N GLU A 53 18.78 8.63 -10.17
CA GLU A 53 18.32 9.99 -10.39
C GLU A 53 16.91 10.00 -10.99
N GLY A 54 15.93 10.55 -10.26
CA GLY A 54 14.55 10.74 -10.72
C GLY A 54 13.49 9.98 -9.90
N SER A 55 12.22 10.37 -10.09
CA SER A 55 11.02 10.04 -9.29
C SER A 55 10.69 8.54 -9.14
N GLN A 56 11.56 7.80 -8.43
CA GLN A 56 11.33 6.40 -8.09
C GLN A 56 10.20 6.26 -7.08
N LEU A 57 10.05 7.22 -6.16
CA LEU A 57 8.98 7.20 -5.16
C LEU A 57 7.59 7.16 -5.81
N CYS A 58 7.29 8.08 -6.73
CA CYS A 58 5.98 8.12 -7.38
C CYS A 58 5.74 6.87 -8.24
N THR A 59 6.78 6.34 -8.90
CA THR A 59 6.69 5.08 -9.66
C THR A 59 6.40 3.88 -8.75
N MET A 60 7.02 3.85 -7.56
CA MET A 60 6.79 2.80 -6.56
C MET A 60 5.38 2.89 -5.98
N LEU A 61 4.92 4.10 -5.65
CA LEU A 61 3.57 4.36 -5.16
C LEU A 61 2.52 3.99 -6.21
N ALA A 62 2.71 4.36 -7.48
CA ALA A 62 1.77 4.03 -8.56
C ALA A 62 1.63 2.52 -8.78
N ARG A 63 2.75 1.78 -8.71
CA ARG A 63 2.71 0.30 -8.76
C ARG A 63 1.98 -0.31 -7.57
N SER A 64 2.14 0.27 -6.38
CA SER A 64 1.47 -0.25 -5.18
C SER A 64 -0.02 0.06 -5.17
N PHE A 65 -0.41 1.24 -5.65
CA PHE A 65 -1.82 1.57 -5.88
C PHE A 65 -2.49 0.55 -6.82
N ALA A 66 -1.80 0.14 -7.89
CA ALA A 66 -2.27 -0.90 -8.81
C ALA A 66 -2.24 -2.33 -8.25
N ASP A 67 -1.55 -2.57 -7.12
CA ASP A 67 -1.59 -3.87 -6.42
C ASP A 67 -2.67 -3.90 -5.32
N ILE A 68 -3.13 -2.74 -4.82
CA ILE A 68 -4.22 -2.61 -3.84
C ILE A 68 -5.61 -2.61 -4.52
N GLY A 69 -5.75 -1.92 -5.65
CA GLY A 69 -7.01 -1.84 -6.43
C GLY A 69 -7.18 -2.98 -7.42
#